data_AF-A0A9P9EJZ3-F1
#
_entry.id   AF-A0A9P9EJZ3-F1
#
_cell.length_a   1.000
_cell.length_b   1.000
_cell.length_c   1.000
_cell.angle_alpha   90.00
_cell.angle_beta   90.00
_cell.angle_gamma   90.00
#
_symmetry.space_group_name_H-M   'P 1'
#
loop_
_entity.id
_entity.type
_entity.pdbx_description
1 polymer ?
#
loop_
_entity_poly.entity_id
_entity_poly.type
_entity_poly.pdbx_seq_one_letter_code
_entity_poly.pdbx_strand_id
1 'polypeptide(L)'
;MGNNLNLFVLSADALIEMRQHNIGYMRGTRGIKDLTHDGRVRLTIVSLNWPDYDVWIRKIGRQQHKENSRLKNILRQKKNSPKSTSESALTFPKSISTLTPTSDSKNNTSCPLLSANGNVNLPRGYDGSKEGIDENDYYETKVLLHERAIWYRYQTCNNWRSLNTNHVAKEVLTWMEPNGKFDAIKLVNGALEVVGRQDGPTNPNDHMQRAGNYLLCNGAFFKMGKPKQYYPIGQTSSTTNVFPIDPLYANDYQQISNSGGSQYLMSGPSLLEDLDLTHPRFHYWGEHEENPWVKIPGSLAHGFESNERLVYGKVGHDLYIFTYTSDERAHGVDFNQMRGVIIAFMKKNVQGFQNFDQLTNLDGGGSIFVSWTHGNVSEMIAQGNKGDETPGMPPPHPREVVNFLKISVS
;
A
#
# COMPACT_ATOMS: atom_id res chain seq x y z
N MET A 1 -47.45 36.18 -1.29
CA MET A 1 -47.10 34.85 -1.82
C MET A 1 -46.87 33.93 -0.64
N GLY A 2 -47.69 32.89 -0.48
CA GLY A 2 -47.63 32.00 0.68
C GLY A 2 -46.52 30.96 0.52
N ASN A 3 -45.65 30.83 1.52
CA ASN A 3 -44.66 29.76 1.58
C ASN A 3 -45.35 28.48 2.06
N ASN A 4 -45.45 27.46 1.21
CA ASN A 4 -45.92 26.13 1.61
C ASN A 4 -44.79 25.40 2.34
N LEU A 5 -44.99 25.15 3.63
CA LEU A 5 -44.10 24.33 4.45
C LEU A 5 -44.55 22.87 4.35
N ASN A 6 -43.74 22.00 3.75
CA ASN A 6 -44.00 20.57 3.74
C ASN A 6 -43.13 19.90 4.81
N LEU A 7 -43.77 19.20 5.75
CA LEU A 7 -43.12 18.49 6.84
C LEU A 7 -42.98 17.00 6.48
N PHE A 8 -41.75 16.49 6.54
CA PHE A 8 -41.48 15.06 6.36
C PHE A 8 -40.82 14.49 7.62
N VAL A 9 -41.24 13.30 8.03
CA VAL A 9 -40.61 12.53 9.11
C VAL A 9 -39.96 11.30 8.47
N LEU A 10 -38.64 11.20 8.60
CA LEU A 10 -37.88 10.05 8.10
C LEU A 10 -37.48 9.16 9.28
N SER A 11 -37.42 7.85 9.03
CA SER A 11 -36.84 6.90 10.00
C SER A 11 -35.31 7.04 10.04
N ALA A 12 -34.71 6.57 11.14
CA ALA A 12 -33.26 6.58 11.32
C ALA A 12 -32.54 5.78 10.21
N ASP A 13 -33.14 4.67 9.78
CA ASP A 13 -32.58 3.80 8.74
C ASP A 13 -32.52 4.48 7.37
N ALA A 14 -33.54 5.27 7.01
CA ALA A 14 -33.56 6.04 5.77
C ALA A 14 -32.46 7.12 5.75
N LEU A 15 -32.13 7.70 6.90
CA LEU A 15 -31.03 8.66 7.04
C LEU A 15 -29.65 8.02 6.90
N ILE A 16 -29.49 6.77 7.34
CA ILE A 16 -28.26 5.99 7.19
C ILE A 16 -28.06 5.62 5.71
N GLU A 17 -29.12 5.16 5.06
CA GLU A 17 -29.12 4.78 3.64
C GLU A 17 -28.82 5.99 2.72
N MET A 18 -29.41 7.17 2.99
CA MET A 18 -29.09 8.40 2.25
C MET A 18 -27.62 8.82 2.38
N ARG A 19 -26.99 8.54 3.52
CA ARG A 19 -25.58 8.85 3.78
C ARG A 19 -24.65 7.86 3.09
N GLN A 20 -25.03 6.58 3.01
CA GLN A 20 -24.30 5.53 2.29
C GLN A 20 -24.31 5.73 0.77
N HIS A 21 -25.36 6.35 0.23
CA HIS A 21 -25.49 6.62 -1.21
C HIS A 21 -25.08 8.05 -1.64
N ASN A 22 -24.33 8.77 -0.79
CA ASN A 22 -23.74 10.07 -1.12
C ASN A 22 -24.73 11.13 -1.64
N ILE A 23 -25.98 11.12 -1.12
CA ILE A 23 -26.95 12.17 -1.40
C ILE A 23 -26.56 13.40 -0.57
N GLY A 24 -25.77 14.29 -1.18
CA GLY A 24 -25.17 15.44 -0.53
C GLY A 24 -26.19 16.46 0.00
N TYR A 25 -25.93 16.98 1.19
CA TYR A 25 -26.53 18.23 1.66
C TYR A 25 -26.13 19.36 0.69
N MET A 26 -27.05 19.77 -0.18
CA MET A 26 -26.80 20.89 -1.08
C MET A 26 -26.77 22.22 -0.32
N ARG A 27 -25.76 23.04 -0.63
CA ARG A 27 -25.57 24.41 -0.12
C ARG A 27 -26.88 25.20 -0.28
N GLY A 28 -27.47 25.59 0.85
CA GLY A 28 -28.68 26.42 0.92
C GLY A 28 -29.72 25.94 1.93
N THR A 29 -29.64 24.69 2.39
CA THR A 29 -30.57 24.15 3.40
C THR A 29 -30.04 24.37 4.81
N ARG A 30 -30.76 25.14 5.63
CA ARG A 30 -30.59 25.14 7.10
C ARG A 30 -31.52 24.09 7.68
N GLY A 31 -30.97 22.93 8.04
CA GLY A 31 -31.71 21.93 8.82
C GLY A 31 -31.63 22.28 10.31
N ILE A 32 -32.79 22.42 10.96
CA ILE A 32 -32.88 22.40 12.42
C ILE A 32 -33.16 20.95 12.83
N LYS A 33 -32.36 20.41 13.75
CA LYS A 33 -32.54 19.07 14.32
C LYS A 33 -33.09 19.21 15.73
N ASP A 34 -34.32 18.72 15.92
CA ASP A 34 -34.89 18.54 17.25
C ASP A 34 -35.06 17.05 17.53
N LEU A 35 -34.63 16.61 18.71
CA LEU A 35 -34.94 15.28 19.24
C LEU A 35 -36.34 15.33 19.86
N THR A 36 -37.26 14.54 19.33
CA THR A 36 -38.58 14.38 19.95
C THR A 36 -38.49 13.40 21.13
N HIS A 37 -39.39 13.54 22.11
CA HIS A 37 -39.39 12.75 23.34
C HIS A 37 -39.56 11.22 23.13
N ASP A 38 -39.91 10.78 21.92
CA ASP A 38 -40.03 9.38 21.52
C ASP A 38 -38.79 8.83 20.79
N GLY A 39 -37.66 9.54 20.81
CA GLY A 39 -36.39 9.09 20.23
C GLY A 39 -36.29 9.21 18.71
N ARG A 40 -37.22 9.94 18.07
CA ARG A 40 -37.17 10.24 16.64
C ARG A 40 -36.45 11.56 16.38
N VAL A 41 -35.73 11.62 15.26
CA VAL A 41 -35.04 12.85 14.81
C VAL A 41 -35.97 13.60 13.88
N ARG A 42 -36.37 14.82 14.27
CA ARG A 42 -37.19 15.69 13.43
C ARG A 42 -36.27 16.57 12.60
N LEU A 43 -36.36 16.45 11.27
CA LEU A 43 -35.61 17.29 10.34
C LEU A 43 -36.59 18.21 9.59
N THR A 44 -36.52 19.50 9.87
CA THR A 44 -37.31 20.49 9.12
C THR A 44 -36.46 21.01 7.95
N ILE A 45 -36.91 20.75 6.72
CA ILE A 45 -36.26 21.23 5.51
C ILE A 45 -37.11 22.37 4.94
N VAL A 46 -36.56 23.59 4.93
CA VAL A 46 -37.19 24.74 4.29
C VAL A 46 -36.63 24.85 2.87
N SER A 47 -37.48 24.64 1.86
CA SER A 47 -37.12 24.80 0.45
C SER A 47 -37.63 26.13 -0.08
N LEU A 48 -36.76 26.92 -0.71
CA LEU A 48 -37.14 28.12 -1.46
C LEU A 48 -37.25 27.73 -2.94
N ASN A 49 -38.49 27.72 -3.46
CA ASN A 49 -38.93 27.59 -4.86
C ASN A 49 -37.94 26.98 -5.87
N TRP A 50 -38.14 25.70 -6.22
CA TRP A 50 -37.46 25.06 -7.33
C TRP A 50 -38.46 24.42 -8.32
N PRO A 51 -38.53 24.87 -9.60
CA PRO A 51 -39.53 24.40 -10.56
C PRO A 51 -39.44 22.92 -10.95
N ASP A 52 -38.30 22.26 -10.73
CA ASP A 52 -38.05 20.90 -11.25
C ASP A 52 -38.06 19.79 -10.17
N TYR A 53 -38.47 20.11 -8.94
CA TYR A 53 -38.48 19.17 -7.82
C TYR A 53 -39.40 17.95 -8.08
N ASP A 54 -40.58 18.19 -8.66
CA ASP A 54 -41.55 17.13 -8.97
C ASP A 54 -41.08 16.17 -10.07
N VAL A 55 -40.26 16.66 -11.02
CA VAL A 55 -39.67 15.83 -12.08
C VAL A 55 -38.60 14.90 -11.50
N TRP A 56 -37.81 15.41 -10.56
CA TRP A 56 -36.75 14.66 -9.90
C TRP A 56 -37.30 13.55 -8.99
N ILE A 57 -38.32 13.85 -8.16
CA ILE A 57 -39.00 12.85 -7.31
C ILE A 57 -39.58 11.69 -8.15
N ARG A 58 -40.23 12.01 -9.28
CA ARG A 58 -40.79 10.98 -10.18
C ARG A 58 -39.69 10.11 -10.83
N LYS A 59 -38.51 10.68 -11.10
CA LYS A 59 -37.37 9.94 -11.67
C LYS A 59 -36.78 8.95 -10.66
N ILE A 60 -36.62 9.38 -9.41
CA ILE A 60 -36.15 8.51 -8.31
C ILE A 60 -37.15 7.39 -8.02
N GLY A 61 -38.45 7.71 -7.92
CA GLY A 61 -39.48 6.69 -7.68
C GLY A 61 -39.50 5.59 -8.75
N ARG A 62 -39.24 5.93 -10.02
CA ARG A 62 -39.15 4.95 -11.11
C ARG A 62 -37.89 4.08 -11.03
N GLN A 63 -36.77 4.64 -10.57
CA GLN A 63 -35.50 3.92 -10.45
C GLN A 63 -35.54 2.94 -9.27
N GLN A 64 -36.07 3.37 -8.12
CA GLN A 64 -36.26 2.53 -6.95
C GLN A 64 -37.27 1.39 -7.20
N HIS A 65 -38.33 1.63 -7.97
CA HIS A 65 -39.24 0.56 -8.38
C HIS A 65 -38.54 -0.48 -9.27
N LYS A 66 -37.65 -0.08 -10.18
CA LYS A 66 -36.90 -1.01 -11.03
C LYS A 66 -35.95 -1.89 -10.22
N GLU A 67 -35.23 -1.32 -9.25
CA GLU A 67 -34.31 -2.06 -8.38
C GLU A 67 -35.04 -3.02 -7.44
N ASN A 68 -36.14 -2.59 -6.85
CA ASN A 68 -36.99 -3.46 -6.01
C ASN A 68 -37.57 -4.65 -6.81
N SER A 69 -37.93 -4.43 -8.07
CA SER A 69 -38.34 -5.51 -8.98
C SER A 69 -37.18 -6.47 -9.30
N ARG A 70 -35.96 -5.95 -9.48
CA ARG A 70 -34.75 -6.76 -9.75
C ARG A 70 -34.37 -7.62 -8.54
N LEU A 71 -34.38 -7.05 -7.34
CA LEU A 71 -34.08 -7.76 -6.09
C LEU A 71 -35.11 -8.86 -5.78
N LYS A 72 -36.41 -8.60 -6.03
CA LYS A 72 -37.46 -9.62 -5.90
C LYS A 72 -37.25 -10.80 -6.86
N ASN A 73 -36.73 -10.56 -8.06
CA ASN A 73 -36.39 -11.62 -9.02
C ASN A 73 -35.17 -12.44 -8.58
N ILE A 74 -34.13 -11.80 -8.06
CA ILE A 74 -32.94 -12.48 -7.52
C ILE A 74 -33.30 -13.36 -6.32
N LEU A 75 -34.14 -12.85 -5.41
CA LEU A 75 -34.61 -13.61 -4.25
C LEU A 75 -35.50 -14.80 -4.63
N ARG A 76 -36.32 -14.66 -5.69
CA ARG A 76 -37.09 -15.78 -6.26
C ARG A 76 -36.21 -16.84 -6.89
N GLN A 77 -35.12 -16.46 -7.56
CA GLN A 77 -34.17 -17.40 -8.15
C GLN A 77 -33.38 -18.17 -7.08
N LYS A 78 -32.91 -17.50 -6.02
CA LYS A 78 -32.22 -18.16 -4.90
C LYS A 78 -33.09 -19.17 -4.13
N LYS A 79 -34.41 -18.98 -4.11
CA LYS A 79 -35.34 -19.88 -3.40
C LYS A 79 -35.56 -21.22 -4.13
N ASN A 80 -35.18 -21.31 -5.40
CA ASN A 80 -35.42 -22.46 -6.26
C ASN A 80 -34.15 -23.25 -6.63
N SER A 81 -32.99 -22.95 -6.05
CA SER A 81 -31.75 -23.70 -6.32
C SER A 81 -31.55 -24.83 -5.28
N PRO A 82 -31.38 -26.09 -5.70
CA PRO A 82 -31.08 -27.19 -4.78
C PRO A 82 -29.68 -27.04 -4.17
N LYS A 83 -29.57 -27.30 -2.86
CA LYS A 83 -28.30 -27.30 -2.10
C LYS A 83 -27.43 -28.48 -2.55
N SER A 84 -26.31 -28.20 -3.20
CA SER A 84 -25.22 -29.17 -3.38
C SER A 84 -24.13 -28.94 -2.34
N THR A 85 -23.85 -29.98 -1.55
CA THR A 85 -22.67 -30.11 -0.69
C THR A 85 -21.52 -30.71 -1.50
N SER A 86 -20.44 -29.95 -1.69
CA SER A 86 -19.11 -30.51 -1.94
C SER A 86 -18.03 -29.52 -1.55
N GLU A 87 -17.10 -29.98 -0.71
CA GLU A 87 -15.81 -29.36 -0.44
C GLU A 87 -15.06 -29.10 -1.76
N SER A 88 -14.39 -27.95 -1.86
CA SER A 88 -13.54 -27.63 -3.01
C SER A 88 -12.30 -26.89 -2.53
N ALA A 89 -11.15 -27.44 -2.91
CA ALA A 89 -9.84 -26.85 -2.74
C ALA A 89 -9.77 -25.48 -3.45
N LEU A 90 -9.19 -24.49 -2.76
CA LEU A 90 -8.93 -23.16 -3.28
C LEU A 90 -7.86 -23.21 -4.38
N THR A 91 -8.29 -23.14 -5.64
CA THR A 91 -7.47 -22.72 -6.78
C THR A 91 -7.74 -21.24 -7.06
N PHE A 92 -6.70 -20.42 -6.96
CA PHE A 92 -6.77 -18.99 -7.21
C PHE A 92 -6.66 -18.69 -8.72
N PRO A 93 -7.53 -17.84 -9.30
CA PRO A 93 -7.36 -17.38 -10.66
C PRO A 93 -6.31 -16.26 -10.70
N LYS A 94 -5.14 -16.54 -11.27
CA LYS A 94 -4.18 -15.52 -11.69
C LYS A 94 -4.69 -14.91 -13.00
N SER A 95 -5.11 -13.65 -12.99
CA SER A 95 -5.41 -12.91 -14.22
C SER A 95 -4.12 -12.70 -15.00
N ILE A 96 -3.91 -13.52 -16.03
CA ILE A 96 -2.79 -13.39 -16.96
C ILE A 96 -3.15 -12.26 -17.94
N SER A 97 -2.53 -11.10 -17.79
CA SER A 97 -2.49 -10.07 -18.83
C SER A 97 -1.50 -10.51 -19.92
N THR A 98 -1.98 -11.19 -20.95
CA THR A 98 -1.21 -11.41 -22.19
C THR A 98 -1.15 -10.10 -22.97
N LEU A 99 -0.09 -9.32 -22.77
CA LEU A 99 0.29 -8.26 -23.70
C LEU A 99 1.10 -8.86 -24.85
N THR A 100 0.62 -8.63 -26.06
CA THR A 100 1.33 -8.96 -27.31
C THR A 100 2.39 -7.88 -27.55
N PRO A 101 3.67 -8.21 -27.76
CA PRO A 101 4.69 -7.19 -27.97
C PRO A 101 4.59 -6.64 -29.40
N THR A 102 4.27 -5.35 -29.52
CA THR A 102 4.56 -4.58 -30.74
C THR A 102 6.04 -4.21 -30.74
N SER A 103 6.75 -4.68 -31.78
CA SER A 103 8.16 -4.38 -32.06
C SER A 103 8.36 -2.89 -32.30
N ASP A 104 9.15 -2.24 -31.44
CA ASP A 104 10.22 -1.29 -31.78
C ASP A 104 10.54 -0.39 -30.57
N SER A 105 11.38 -0.89 -29.66
CA SER A 105 12.33 -0.03 -28.95
C SER A 105 13.52 -0.87 -28.47
N LYS A 106 14.74 -0.41 -28.80
CA LYS A 106 15.99 -1.01 -28.33
C LYS A 106 16.28 -0.53 -26.91
N ASN A 107 15.66 -1.15 -25.90
CA ASN A 107 16.08 -1.00 -24.51
C ASN A 107 16.85 -2.25 -24.09
N ASN A 108 18.18 -2.09 -24.00
CA ASN A 108 19.09 -3.08 -23.43
C ASN A 108 19.01 -3.02 -21.89
N THR A 109 18.15 -3.82 -21.28
CA THR A 109 18.19 -4.10 -19.83
C THR A 109 19.14 -5.27 -19.58
N SER A 110 20.34 -4.97 -19.06
CA SER A 110 21.33 -5.96 -18.65
C SER A 110 21.00 -6.48 -17.26
N CYS A 111 20.99 -7.80 -17.07
CA CYS A 111 20.84 -8.44 -15.77
C CYS A 111 22.01 -9.41 -15.52
N PRO A 112 23.07 -8.90 -14.87
CA PRO A 112 23.73 -9.66 -13.79
C PRO A 112 23.78 -8.83 -12.50
N LEU A 113 23.68 -9.49 -11.34
CA LEU A 113 23.96 -8.84 -10.05
C LEU A 113 25.43 -8.41 -10.07
N LEU A 114 25.70 -7.10 -9.98
CA LEU A 114 27.07 -6.60 -9.91
C LEU A 114 27.75 -7.17 -8.65
N SER A 115 28.72 -8.06 -8.87
CA SER A 115 29.62 -8.60 -7.83
C SER A 115 30.15 -7.48 -6.92
N ALA A 116 30.15 -7.74 -5.61
CA ALA A 116 30.49 -6.80 -4.53
C ALA A 116 31.92 -6.20 -4.60
N ASN A 117 32.75 -6.59 -5.56
CA ASN A 117 34.03 -5.96 -5.82
C ASN A 117 33.85 -4.85 -6.86
N GLY A 118 33.59 -3.63 -6.36
CA GLY A 118 33.42 -2.41 -7.15
C GLY A 118 34.58 -2.16 -8.12
N ASN A 119 34.40 -2.60 -9.36
CA ASN A 119 34.92 -2.03 -10.62
C ASN A 119 34.72 -3.05 -11.74
N VAL A 120 33.48 -3.21 -12.21
CA VAL A 120 33.24 -3.79 -13.53
C VAL A 120 32.24 -2.90 -14.25
N ASN A 121 32.75 -2.09 -15.18
CA ASN A 121 31.93 -1.52 -16.24
C ASN A 121 31.37 -2.68 -17.05
N LEU A 122 30.13 -3.11 -16.79
CA LEU A 122 29.45 -4.03 -17.68
C LEU A 122 29.18 -3.32 -19.02
N PRO A 123 29.41 -3.98 -20.17
CA PRO A 123 29.11 -3.39 -21.46
C PRO A 123 27.60 -3.17 -21.59
N ARG A 124 27.18 -1.97 -22.01
CA ARG A 124 25.82 -1.72 -22.51
C ARG A 124 25.54 -2.70 -23.67
N GLY A 125 24.69 -3.71 -23.43
CA GLY A 125 24.22 -4.65 -24.47
C GLY A 125 24.50 -6.11 -24.17
N TYR A 126 23.80 -6.66 -23.16
CA TYR A 126 23.74 -8.12 -22.99
C TYR A 126 22.75 -8.69 -24.01
N ASP A 127 23.23 -9.44 -25.00
CA ASP A 127 22.42 -9.95 -26.13
C ASP A 127 21.82 -11.35 -25.89
N GLY A 128 21.91 -11.88 -24.66
CA GLY A 128 21.35 -13.17 -24.29
C GLY A 128 22.06 -14.39 -24.93
N SER A 129 23.16 -14.19 -25.66
CA SER A 129 23.87 -15.28 -26.35
C SER A 129 25.01 -15.91 -25.53
N LYS A 130 25.32 -15.40 -24.34
CA LYS A 130 26.32 -16.00 -23.46
C LYS A 130 25.70 -17.12 -22.63
N GLU A 131 26.15 -18.34 -22.92
CA GLU A 131 26.05 -19.49 -22.02
C GLU A 131 26.71 -19.14 -20.68
N GLY A 132 25.92 -19.12 -19.60
CA GLY A 132 26.40 -18.90 -18.24
C GLY A 132 25.71 -17.75 -17.51
N ILE A 133 24.40 -17.86 -17.32
CA ILE A 133 23.68 -17.07 -16.32
C ILE A 133 23.91 -17.77 -14.97
N ASP A 134 24.48 -17.07 -13.99
CA ASP A 134 24.72 -17.62 -12.65
C ASP A 134 23.44 -17.50 -11.80
N GLU A 135 23.17 -18.46 -10.93
CA GLU A 135 22.07 -18.36 -9.97
C GLU A 135 22.20 -17.11 -9.08
N ASN A 136 23.46 -16.69 -8.83
CA ASN A 136 23.78 -15.46 -8.11
C ASN A 136 23.34 -14.19 -8.82
N ASP A 137 22.86 -14.25 -10.08
CA ASP A 137 22.32 -13.10 -10.81
C ASP A 137 20.87 -12.75 -10.44
N TYR A 138 20.17 -13.61 -9.68
CA TYR A 138 18.74 -13.45 -9.36
C TYR A 138 18.44 -13.39 -7.88
N TYR A 139 19.36 -13.90 -7.06
CA TYR A 139 19.19 -13.96 -5.63
C TYR A 139 20.53 -13.82 -4.92
N GLU A 140 20.53 -13.02 -3.86
CA GLU A 140 21.67 -12.81 -2.98
C GLU A 140 21.20 -12.92 -1.53
N THR A 141 22.03 -13.53 -0.68
CA THR A 141 21.92 -13.44 0.78
C THR A 141 23.17 -12.80 1.32
N LYS A 142 23.02 -11.69 2.04
CA LYS A 142 24.10 -10.99 2.71
C LYS A 142 23.86 -10.95 4.21
N VAL A 143 24.84 -11.42 4.98
CA VAL A 143 24.85 -11.24 6.43
C VAL A 143 25.29 -9.80 6.71
N LEU A 144 24.37 -8.98 7.23
CA LEU A 144 24.62 -7.59 7.58
C LEU A 144 25.26 -7.47 8.98
N LEU A 145 24.82 -8.31 9.90
CA LEU A 145 25.39 -8.48 11.23
C LEU A 145 25.18 -9.94 11.66
N HIS A 146 26.25 -10.63 12.03
CA HIS A 146 26.22 -12.06 12.35
C HIS A 146 25.10 -12.40 13.34
N GLU A 147 24.23 -13.35 12.99
CA GLU A 147 23.06 -13.81 13.76
C GLU A 147 21.98 -12.75 14.09
N ARG A 148 22.18 -11.49 13.69
CA ARG A 148 21.32 -10.36 14.11
C ARG A 148 20.62 -9.67 12.96
N ALA A 149 21.26 -9.58 11.81
CA ALA A 149 20.68 -8.95 10.62
C ALA A 149 21.10 -9.68 9.34
N ILE A 150 20.10 -10.06 8.53
CA ILE A 150 20.30 -10.75 7.25
C ILE A 150 19.47 -10.02 6.19
N TRP A 151 20.08 -9.78 5.04
CA TRP A 151 19.45 -9.22 3.88
C TRP A 151 19.36 -10.26 2.77
N TYR A 152 18.15 -10.44 2.28
CA TYR A 152 17.83 -11.25 1.13
C TYR A 152 17.42 -10.32 -0.01
N ARG A 153 17.99 -10.51 -1.20
CA ARG A 153 17.65 -9.76 -2.39
C ARG A 153 17.25 -10.74 -3.48
N TYR A 154 16.15 -10.46 -4.16
CA TYR A 154 15.68 -11.16 -5.34
C TYR A 154 15.49 -10.15 -6.46
N GLN A 155 15.84 -10.51 -7.69
CA GLN A 155 15.58 -9.68 -8.86
C GLN A 155 15.11 -10.52 -10.05
N THR A 156 14.24 -9.96 -10.86
CA THR A 156 13.77 -10.57 -12.10
C THR A 156 14.29 -9.79 -13.31
N CYS A 157 14.53 -10.49 -14.42
CA CYS A 157 14.82 -9.90 -15.71
C CYS A 157 14.18 -10.70 -16.84
N ASN A 158 14.32 -10.27 -18.09
CA ASN A 158 13.85 -11.03 -19.23
C ASN A 158 14.25 -12.52 -19.13
N ASN A 159 13.29 -13.41 -19.35
CA ASN A 159 13.43 -14.87 -19.28
C ASN A 159 13.73 -15.48 -17.90
N TRP A 160 13.55 -14.76 -16.79
CA TRP A 160 13.78 -15.31 -15.44
C TRP A 160 12.99 -16.60 -15.15
N ARG A 161 11.82 -16.79 -15.79
CA ARG A 161 10.96 -17.96 -15.60
C ARG A 161 11.53 -19.26 -16.18
N SER A 162 12.37 -19.18 -17.22
CA SER A 162 12.98 -20.37 -17.83
C SER A 162 14.23 -20.85 -17.09
N LEU A 163 14.64 -20.15 -16.03
CA LEU A 163 15.86 -20.47 -15.31
C LEU A 163 15.70 -21.71 -14.44
N ASN A 164 16.77 -22.49 -14.43
CA ASN A 164 16.96 -23.59 -13.49
C ASN A 164 17.74 -23.06 -12.28
N THR A 165 17.08 -22.29 -11.42
CA THR A 165 17.63 -21.76 -10.17
C THR A 165 17.17 -22.60 -8.97
N ASN A 166 17.76 -22.38 -7.80
CA ASN A 166 17.33 -22.94 -6.53
C ASN A 166 15.80 -22.86 -6.36
N HIS A 167 15.18 -23.99 -5.98
CA HIS A 167 13.74 -24.10 -5.79
C HIS A 167 13.15 -23.06 -4.84
N VAL A 168 13.87 -22.69 -3.78
CA VAL A 168 13.47 -21.62 -2.84
C VAL A 168 13.38 -20.27 -3.55
N ALA A 169 14.41 -19.91 -4.32
CA ALA A 169 14.41 -18.65 -5.06
C ALA A 169 13.35 -18.64 -6.14
N LYS A 170 13.18 -19.75 -6.86
CA LYS A 170 12.15 -19.91 -7.89
C LYS A 170 10.74 -19.66 -7.38
N GLU A 171 10.44 -20.09 -6.15
CA GLU A 171 9.13 -19.83 -5.55
C GLU A 171 8.90 -18.34 -5.29
N VAL A 172 9.87 -17.62 -4.73
CA VAL A 172 9.74 -16.16 -4.51
C VAL A 172 9.62 -15.44 -5.85
N LEU A 173 10.52 -15.74 -6.79
CA LEU A 173 10.53 -15.15 -8.13
C LEU A 173 9.19 -15.36 -8.85
N THR A 174 8.52 -16.51 -8.67
CA THR A 174 7.20 -16.83 -9.29
C THR A 174 6.11 -15.79 -8.99
N TRP A 175 6.23 -15.08 -7.87
CA TRP A 175 5.31 -14.03 -7.44
C TRP A 175 5.71 -12.63 -7.89
N MET A 176 6.91 -12.44 -8.41
CA MET A 176 7.43 -11.15 -8.84
C MET A 176 7.03 -10.84 -10.29
N GLU A 177 6.92 -9.55 -10.59
CA GLU A 177 6.75 -9.02 -11.94
C GLU A 177 8.11 -8.95 -12.67
N PRO A 178 8.14 -8.87 -14.02
CA PRO A 178 9.38 -8.62 -14.77
C PRO A 178 10.08 -7.33 -14.35
N ASN A 179 11.42 -7.32 -14.31
CA ASN A 179 12.24 -6.16 -13.90
C ASN A 179 11.91 -5.61 -12.50
N GLY A 180 11.41 -6.48 -11.63
CA GLY A 180 11.17 -6.19 -10.23
C GLY A 180 12.34 -6.61 -9.36
N LYS A 181 12.61 -5.84 -8.33
CA LYS A 181 13.57 -6.17 -7.27
C LYS A 181 12.83 -6.23 -5.94
N PHE A 182 13.01 -7.33 -5.22
CA PHE A 182 12.45 -7.56 -3.90
C PHE A 182 13.58 -7.74 -2.89
N ASP A 183 13.61 -6.89 -1.87
CA ASP A 183 14.52 -7.05 -0.73
C ASP A 183 13.71 -7.41 0.52
N ALA A 184 14.21 -8.37 1.30
CA ALA A 184 13.71 -8.70 2.63
C ALA A 184 14.87 -8.59 3.63
N ILE A 185 14.70 -7.74 4.64
CA ILE A 185 15.69 -7.55 5.69
C ILE A 185 15.11 -8.09 6.99
N LYS A 186 15.74 -9.14 7.53
CA LYS A 186 15.41 -9.71 8.84
C LYS A 186 16.29 -9.06 9.91
N LEU A 187 15.68 -8.56 10.98
CA LEU A 187 16.35 -8.04 12.18
C LEU A 187 15.89 -8.81 13.41
N VAL A 188 16.80 -9.60 13.98
CA VAL A 188 16.53 -10.42 15.16
C VAL A 188 16.50 -9.55 16.42
N ASN A 189 15.40 -9.58 17.17
CA ASN A 189 15.21 -8.78 18.38
C ASN A 189 15.49 -7.27 18.18
N GLY A 190 15.05 -6.70 17.05
CA GLY A 190 15.26 -5.29 16.72
C GLY A 190 14.52 -4.34 17.66
N ALA A 191 15.18 -3.24 18.05
CA ALA A 191 14.59 -2.15 18.80
C ALA A 191 14.07 -1.07 17.84
N LEU A 192 12.75 -0.92 17.78
CA LEU A 192 12.07 0.06 16.94
C LEU A 192 12.04 1.46 17.59
N GLU A 193 12.49 2.45 16.84
CA GLU A 193 12.36 3.87 17.12
C GLU A 193 11.68 4.57 15.95
N VAL A 194 10.84 5.57 16.24
CA VAL A 194 10.29 6.45 15.22
C VAL A 194 11.05 7.77 15.29
N VAL A 195 11.85 8.03 14.26
CA VAL A 195 12.68 9.24 14.20
C VAL A 195 12.11 10.20 13.16
N GLY A 196 12.10 11.49 13.49
CA GLY A 196 11.61 12.53 12.61
C GLY A 196 11.69 13.88 13.33
N ARG A 197 11.59 14.96 12.58
CA ARG A 197 11.52 16.30 13.16
C ARG A 197 10.13 16.56 13.71
N GLN A 198 10.04 17.36 14.78
CA GLN A 198 8.76 17.87 15.27
C GLN A 198 8.06 18.73 14.21
N ASP A 199 8.86 19.53 13.48
CA ASP A 199 8.39 20.43 12.43
C ASP A 199 9.15 20.19 11.11
N GLY A 200 8.36 20.00 10.05
CA GLY A 200 8.85 19.97 8.67
C GLY A 200 9.41 18.61 8.23
N PRO A 201 10.06 18.57 7.06
CA PRO A 201 10.60 17.36 6.50
C PRO A 201 11.89 16.92 7.21
N THR A 202 12.08 15.61 7.28
CA THR A 202 13.29 14.94 7.75
C THR A 202 14.11 14.48 6.54
N ASN A 203 15.38 14.88 6.48
CA ASN A 203 16.32 14.37 5.48
C ASN A 203 16.94 13.06 6.01
N PRO A 204 16.92 11.96 5.23
CA PRO A 204 17.50 10.70 5.70
C PRO A 204 18.98 10.84 6.07
N ASN A 205 19.75 11.69 5.37
CA ASN A 205 21.18 11.86 5.61
C ASN A 205 21.49 12.32 7.05
N ASP A 206 20.58 13.09 7.67
CA ASP A 206 20.72 13.55 9.06
C ASP A 206 20.68 12.40 10.07
N HIS A 207 20.10 11.27 9.67
CA HIS A 207 19.96 10.06 10.48
C HIS A 207 20.90 8.93 10.07
N MET A 208 21.50 8.97 8.88
CA MET A 208 22.49 7.97 8.44
C MET A 208 23.86 8.18 9.06
N GLN A 209 24.24 9.41 9.38
CA GLN A 209 25.59 9.73 9.88
C GLN A 209 25.85 9.31 11.34
N ARG A 210 24.89 8.66 12.00
CA ARG A 210 25.00 8.30 13.42
C ARG A 210 25.66 6.93 13.54
N ALA A 211 26.61 6.80 14.45
CA ALA A 211 27.23 5.52 14.72
C ALA A 211 26.19 4.50 15.24
N GLY A 212 26.29 3.24 14.81
CA GLY A 212 25.50 2.14 15.37
C GLY A 212 25.29 0.99 14.38
N ASN A 213 24.44 0.04 14.79
CA ASN A 213 23.99 -1.07 13.95
C ASN A 213 22.48 -0.95 13.80
N TYR A 214 22.01 -0.38 12.69
CA TYR A 214 20.58 -0.17 12.49
C TYR A 214 20.19 -0.13 11.03
N LEU A 215 18.94 -0.52 10.80
CA LEU A 215 18.23 -0.23 9.56
C LEU A 215 17.50 1.11 9.70
N LEU A 216 17.54 1.93 8.66
CA LEU A 216 16.74 3.14 8.54
C LEU A 216 15.89 3.04 7.29
N CYS A 217 14.55 3.12 7.44
CA CYS A 217 13.63 3.20 6.32
C CYS A 217 12.57 4.27 6.52
N ASN A 218 11.97 4.78 5.45
CA ASN A 218 10.87 5.73 5.58
C ASN A 218 9.67 5.09 6.31
N GLY A 219 8.88 5.91 7.00
CA GLY A 219 7.78 5.49 7.85
C GLY A 219 6.40 5.70 7.21
N ALA A 220 5.52 6.35 7.97
CA ALA A 220 4.13 6.63 7.62
C ALA A 220 3.98 7.51 6.36
N PHE A 221 2.79 7.44 5.76
CA PHE A 221 2.35 8.42 4.77
C PHE A 221 2.32 9.84 5.35
N PHE A 222 2.40 10.83 4.48
CA PHE A 222 2.34 12.23 4.88
C PHE A 222 1.67 13.12 3.84
N LYS A 223 1.22 14.29 4.31
CA LYS A 223 0.69 15.37 3.49
C LYS A 223 1.70 16.51 3.42
N MET A 224 1.97 16.99 2.21
CA MET A 224 2.69 18.25 2.01
C MET A 224 1.70 19.43 1.94
N GLY A 225 1.84 20.39 2.85
CA GLY A 225 1.18 21.68 2.87
C GLY A 225 2.05 22.80 2.27
N LYS A 226 1.43 23.94 1.98
CA LYS A 226 2.13 25.12 1.44
C LYS A 226 2.36 26.19 2.53
N PRO A 227 3.55 26.82 2.60
CA PRO A 227 4.83 26.38 2.04
C PRO A 227 5.59 25.43 3.00
N LYS A 228 5.98 24.24 2.52
CA LYS A 228 6.86 23.25 3.20
C LYS A 228 6.41 22.76 4.58
N GLN A 229 5.10 22.71 4.84
CA GLN A 229 4.59 22.03 6.03
C GLN A 229 4.42 20.54 5.70
N TYR A 230 4.85 19.66 6.57
CA TYR A 230 4.67 18.23 6.38
C TYR A 230 3.93 17.67 7.58
N TYR A 231 2.90 16.88 7.32
CA TYR A 231 2.04 16.31 8.35
C TYR A 231 2.01 14.80 8.14
N PRO A 232 2.45 13.98 9.10
CA PRO A 232 2.24 12.55 9.01
C PRO A 232 0.73 12.26 9.08
N ILE A 233 0.30 11.23 8.37
CA ILE A 233 -1.10 10.79 8.42
C ILE A 233 -1.28 9.87 9.63
N GLY A 234 -2.17 10.26 10.53
CA GLY A 234 -2.41 9.59 11.79
C GLY A 234 -1.40 9.96 12.89
N GLN A 235 -1.65 9.42 14.08
CA GLN A 235 -0.86 9.72 15.26
C GLN A 235 0.57 9.14 15.17
N THR A 236 1.54 9.83 15.75
CA THR A 236 2.92 9.35 15.86
C THR A 236 3.61 9.92 17.10
N SER A 237 4.66 9.26 17.58
CA SER A 237 5.47 9.72 18.71
C SER A 237 6.48 10.83 18.35
N SER A 238 6.73 11.12 17.06
CA SER A 238 7.74 12.13 16.65
C SER A 238 7.24 13.58 16.66
N THR A 239 5.93 13.79 16.52
CA THR A 239 5.31 15.12 16.43
C THR A 239 3.84 15.07 16.82
N THR A 240 3.32 16.18 17.37
CA THR A 240 1.88 16.38 17.60
C THR A 240 1.17 16.97 16.39
N ASN A 241 1.92 17.44 15.39
CA ASN A 241 1.38 18.12 14.22
C ASN A 241 1.00 17.13 13.13
N VAL A 242 -0.11 16.42 13.34
CA VAL A 242 -0.56 15.30 12.51
C VAL A 242 -1.77 15.67 11.65
N PHE A 243 -1.93 14.99 10.51
CA PHE A 243 -3.18 15.02 9.75
C PHE A 243 -4.01 13.79 10.13
N PRO A 244 -5.30 13.91 10.48
CA PRO A 244 -6.10 12.75 10.86
C PRO A 244 -6.27 11.77 9.69
N ILE A 245 -6.36 10.48 10.01
CA ILE A 245 -6.72 9.46 9.03
C ILE A 245 -8.18 9.69 8.64
N ASP A 246 -8.46 9.72 7.34
CA ASP A 246 -9.83 9.85 6.84
C ASP A 246 -10.66 8.63 7.26
N PRO A 247 -11.92 8.82 7.74
CA PRO A 247 -12.79 7.71 8.14
C PRO A 247 -12.95 6.61 7.08
N LEU A 248 -12.82 6.94 5.78
CA LEU A 248 -12.86 5.97 4.69
C LEU A 248 -11.77 4.90 4.80
N TYR A 249 -10.63 5.22 5.41
CA TYR A 249 -9.45 4.36 5.52
C TYR A 249 -9.09 3.99 6.96
N ALA A 250 -9.82 4.49 7.96
CA ALA A 250 -9.48 4.30 9.37
C ALA A 250 -9.31 2.83 9.78
N ASN A 251 -10.09 1.92 9.18
CA ASN A 251 -10.01 0.48 9.47
C ASN A 251 -8.83 -0.23 8.77
N ASP A 252 -8.23 0.38 7.75
CA ASP A 252 -7.08 -0.20 7.05
C ASP A 252 -5.76 0.19 7.71
N TYR A 253 -5.76 1.28 8.46
CA TYR A 253 -4.58 1.76 9.18
C TYR A 253 -4.40 1.01 10.50
N GLN A 254 -3.15 0.75 10.83
CA GLN A 254 -2.76 0.17 12.11
C GLN A 254 -1.58 0.91 12.72
N GLN A 255 -1.48 0.81 14.05
CA GLN A 255 -0.36 1.36 14.79
C GLN A 255 0.83 0.39 14.72
N ILE A 256 1.96 0.87 14.22
CA ILE A 256 3.26 0.21 14.40
C ILE A 256 3.86 0.79 15.67
N SER A 257 4.31 -0.05 16.61
CA SER A 257 4.91 0.43 17.86
C SER A 257 5.98 -0.50 18.42
N ASN A 258 6.88 0.06 19.21
CA ASN A 258 7.83 -0.74 19.99
C ASN A 258 7.10 -1.50 21.12
N SER A 259 7.78 -2.47 21.74
CA SER A 259 7.18 -3.30 22.80
C SER A 259 6.63 -2.51 23.99
N GLY A 260 7.16 -1.30 24.25
CA GLY A 260 6.70 -0.41 25.31
C GLY A 260 5.63 0.61 24.89
N GLY A 261 5.21 0.64 23.62
CA GLY A 261 4.23 1.60 23.09
C GLY A 261 4.70 3.06 23.01
N SER A 262 5.86 3.40 23.58
CA SER A 262 6.42 4.76 23.61
C SER A 262 6.83 5.31 22.24
N GLN A 263 7.18 4.43 21.30
CA GLN A 263 7.55 4.78 19.94
C GLN A 263 6.51 4.21 19.01
N TYR A 264 5.81 5.06 18.25
CA TYR A 264 4.72 4.61 17.40
C TYR A 264 4.46 5.52 16.20
N LEU A 265 3.86 4.95 15.16
CA LEU A 265 3.25 5.67 14.05
C LEU A 265 2.06 4.88 13.50
N MET A 266 1.15 5.58 12.83
CA MET A 266 0.07 4.94 12.06
C MET A 266 0.49 4.76 10.61
N SER A 267 0.23 3.59 10.03
CA SER A 267 0.40 3.35 8.59
C SER A 267 -0.57 2.29 8.09
N GLY A 268 -0.66 2.09 6.79
CA GLY A 268 -1.55 1.09 6.21
C GLY A 268 -1.35 0.84 4.71
N PRO A 269 -2.15 -0.06 4.13
CA PRO A 269 -3.07 -0.96 4.82
C PRO A 269 -2.35 -2.07 5.62
N SER A 270 -3.09 -2.77 6.48
CA SER A 270 -2.71 -4.11 6.93
C SER A 270 -2.71 -5.09 5.75
N LEU A 271 -1.67 -5.93 5.67
CA LEU A 271 -1.51 -6.97 4.66
C LEU A 271 -1.59 -8.39 5.28
N LEU A 272 -2.12 -8.50 6.50
CA LEU A 272 -2.33 -9.82 7.13
C LEU A 272 -3.30 -10.68 6.29
N GLU A 273 -4.29 -10.03 5.68
CA GLU A 273 -5.30 -10.64 4.80
C GLU A 273 -5.28 -9.98 3.43
N ASP A 274 -5.91 -10.63 2.44
CA ASP A 274 -6.11 -10.03 1.13
C ASP A 274 -7.10 -8.86 1.23
N LEU A 275 -6.77 -7.76 0.57
CA LEU A 275 -7.64 -6.60 0.48
C LEU A 275 -8.65 -6.80 -0.65
N ASP A 276 -9.88 -6.32 -0.45
CA ASP A 276 -10.86 -6.18 -1.54
C ASP A 276 -10.46 -5.01 -2.44
N LEU A 277 -9.46 -5.25 -3.28
CA LEU A 277 -8.98 -4.28 -4.26
C LEU A 277 -10.00 -4.05 -5.39
N THR A 278 -11.15 -4.72 -5.42
CA THR A 278 -12.23 -4.38 -6.35
C THR A 278 -13.04 -3.17 -5.89
N HIS A 279 -12.97 -2.85 -4.59
CA HIS A 279 -13.62 -1.65 -4.07
C HIS A 279 -12.95 -0.41 -4.67
N PRO A 280 -13.71 0.57 -5.18
CA PRO A 280 -13.11 1.73 -5.86
C PRO A 280 -12.20 2.59 -4.96
N ARG A 281 -12.13 2.34 -3.65
CA ARG A 281 -11.33 3.16 -2.70
C ARG A 281 -9.85 2.89 -2.79
N PHE A 282 -9.51 1.81 -3.48
CA PHE A 282 -8.16 1.40 -3.81
C PHE A 282 -7.76 1.74 -5.25
N HIS A 283 -8.62 2.43 -6.00
CA HIS A 283 -8.41 2.75 -7.42
C HIS A 283 -8.14 4.24 -7.61
N TYR A 284 -7.06 4.55 -8.31
CA TYR A 284 -6.63 5.91 -8.62
C TYR A 284 -7.56 6.51 -9.67
N TRP A 285 -7.95 5.71 -10.65
CA TRP A 285 -8.82 6.09 -11.75
C TRP A 285 -10.18 5.41 -11.60
N GLY A 286 -11.26 6.18 -11.77
CA GLY A 286 -12.58 5.63 -12.03
C GLY A 286 -12.75 5.27 -13.51
N GLU A 287 -13.99 5.05 -13.96
CA GLU A 287 -14.27 4.67 -15.36
C GLU A 287 -13.74 5.71 -16.38
N HIS A 288 -13.78 7.00 -16.05
CA HIS A 288 -13.44 8.08 -16.99
C HIS A 288 -12.70 9.28 -16.37
N GLU A 289 -12.46 9.30 -15.06
CA GLU A 289 -11.85 10.43 -14.36
C GLU A 289 -11.04 9.99 -13.14
N GLU A 290 -10.18 10.88 -12.65
CA GLU A 290 -9.45 10.66 -11.39
C GLU A 290 -10.45 10.46 -10.26
N ASN A 291 -10.26 9.40 -9.49
CA ASN A 291 -11.12 9.11 -8.36
C ASN A 291 -11.01 10.25 -7.33
N PRO A 292 -12.13 10.85 -6.88
CA PRO A 292 -12.10 11.94 -5.92
C PRO A 292 -11.36 11.57 -4.61
N TRP A 293 -11.27 10.28 -4.28
CA TRP A 293 -10.58 9.78 -3.10
C TRP A 293 -9.05 9.89 -3.16
N VAL A 294 -8.45 10.02 -4.35
CA VAL A 294 -6.99 10.25 -4.52
C VAL A 294 -6.52 11.53 -3.83
N LYS A 295 -7.41 12.51 -3.70
CA LYS A 295 -7.09 13.81 -3.08
C LYS A 295 -7.14 13.76 -1.55
N ILE A 296 -7.58 12.64 -0.97
CA ILE A 296 -7.62 12.43 0.48
C ILE A 296 -6.19 12.19 0.96
N PRO A 297 -5.66 12.98 1.91
CA PRO A 297 -4.34 12.73 2.48
C PRO A 297 -4.26 11.33 3.12
N GLY A 298 -3.26 10.55 2.72
CA GLY A 298 -3.13 9.15 3.13
C GLY A 298 -4.11 8.20 2.46
N SER A 299 -4.72 8.61 1.34
CA SER A 299 -5.60 7.72 0.57
C SER A 299 -4.88 6.45 0.16
N LEU A 300 -5.58 5.33 0.24
CA LEU A 300 -5.11 4.04 -0.27
C LEU A 300 -5.54 3.80 -1.73
N ALA A 301 -5.99 4.84 -2.43
CA ALA A 301 -6.43 4.83 -3.84
C ALA A 301 -5.32 4.53 -4.85
N HIS A 302 -4.19 3.99 -4.42
CA HIS A 302 -3.09 3.52 -5.26
C HIS A 302 -2.80 2.04 -4.98
N GLY A 303 -3.78 1.34 -4.39
CA GLY A 303 -3.63 0.01 -3.81
C GLY A 303 -3.79 -1.12 -4.82
N PHE A 304 -4.61 -0.89 -5.85
CA PHE A 304 -4.81 -1.81 -6.96
C PHE A 304 -3.76 -1.66 -8.06
N GLU A 305 -3.12 -0.49 -8.16
CA GLU A 305 -2.13 -0.19 -9.17
C GLU A 305 -0.79 -0.87 -8.89
N SER A 306 -0.13 -1.34 -9.94
CA SER A 306 1.29 -1.70 -9.88
C SER A 306 2.10 -0.50 -9.41
N ASN A 307 2.85 -0.67 -8.32
CA ASN A 307 3.71 0.36 -7.76
C ASN A 307 4.82 -0.25 -6.93
N GLU A 308 5.82 0.55 -6.60
CA GLU A 308 6.86 0.15 -5.65
C GLU A 308 6.29 0.17 -4.23
N ARG A 309 6.65 -0.81 -3.40
CA ARG A 309 6.07 -1.01 -2.07
C ARG A 309 7.15 -1.09 -1.01
N LEU A 310 6.84 -0.57 0.17
CA LEU A 310 7.62 -0.75 1.40
C LEU A 310 6.67 -1.30 2.46
N VAL A 311 7.07 -2.37 3.14
CA VAL A 311 6.23 -3.06 4.12
C VAL A 311 7.04 -3.38 5.37
N TYR A 312 6.45 -3.09 6.52
CA TYR A 312 6.93 -3.53 7.82
C TYR A 312 6.26 -4.85 8.22
N GLY A 313 7.04 -5.80 8.73
CA GLY A 313 6.55 -7.06 9.27
C GLY A 313 7.10 -7.35 10.67
N LYS A 314 6.34 -8.10 11.47
CA LYS A 314 6.75 -8.59 12.79
C LYS A 314 6.34 -10.05 12.98
N VAL A 315 7.28 -10.87 13.47
CA VAL A 315 7.06 -12.27 13.85
C VAL A 315 7.75 -12.53 15.19
N GLY A 316 6.96 -12.62 16.26
CA GLY A 316 7.46 -12.66 17.63
C GLY A 316 8.27 -11.41 17.96
N HIS A 317 9.57 -11.62 18.21
CA HIS A 317 10.52 -10.53 18.48
C HIS A 317 11.33 -10.11 17.25
N ASP A 318 11.20 -10.83 16.14
CA ASP A 318 11.91 -10.52 14.91
C ASP A 318 11.13 -9.48 14.10
N LEU A 319 11.86 -8.49 13.58
CA LEU A 319 11.33 -7.42 12.74
C LEU A 319 11.79 -7.62 11.31
N TYR A 320 10.94 -7.24 10.37
CA TYR A 320 11.20 -7.36 8.94
C TYR A 320 10.87 -6.05 8.24
N ILE A 321 11.73 -5.67 7.29
CA ILE A 321 11.42 -4.67 6.28
C ILE A 321 11.47 -5.35 4.92
N PHE A 322 10.41 -5.15 4.14
CA PHE A 322 10.32 -5.64 2.77
C PHE A 322 10.19 -4.47 1.82
N THR A 323 10.98 -4.48 0.75
CA THR A 323 10.83 -3.53 -0.36
C THR A 323 10.60 -4.25 -1.66
N TYR A 324 9.77 -3.66 -2.50
CA TYR A 324 9.66 -4.01 -3.90
C TYR A 324 9.88 -2.75 -4.72
N THR A 325 10.97 -2.70 -5.49
CA THR A 325 11.32 -1.58 -6.38
C THR A 325 11.34 -2.04 -7.83
N SER A 326 11.14 -1.09 -8.74
CA SER A 326 11.20 -1.34 -10.18
C SER A 326 11.69 -0.09 -10.93
N ASP A 327 12.18 -0.29 -12.14
CA ASP A 327 12.58 0.80 -13.05
C ASP A 327 11.35 1.59 -13.55
N GLU A 328 10.22 0.89 -13.71
CA GLU A 328 8.95 1.44 -14.13
C GLU A 328 7.82 1.02 -13.18
N ARG A 329 6.87 1.91 -12.90
CA ARG A 329 5.73 1.58 -12.02
C ARG A 329 4.89 0.42 -12.54
N ALA A 330 4.82 0.24 -13.86
CA ALA A 330 4.11 -0.87 -14.50
C ALA A 330 4.71 -2.24 -14.13
N HIS A 331 5.97 -2.28 -13.71
CA HIS A 331 6.67 -3.47 -13.22
C HIS A 331 6.61 -3.61 -11.68
N GLY A 332 5.91 -2.69 -11.00
CA GLY A 332 5.63 -2.77 -9.58
C GLY A 332 4.54 -3.80 -9.25
N VAL A 333 4.12 -3.82 -7.99
CA VAL A 333 3.10 -4.75 -7.49
C VAL A 333 1.96 -4.00 -6.81
N ASP A 334 0.76 -4.55 -6.89
CA ASP A 334 -0.36 -4.15 -6.05
C ASP A 334 -0.19 -4.65 -4.60
N PHE A 335 -1.09 -4.29 -3.68
CA PHE A 335 -0.97 -4.72 -2.28
C PHE A 335 -1.08 -6.24 -2.06
N ASN A 336 -1.94 -6.92 -2.81
CA ASN A 336 -2.14 -8.37 -2.67
C ASN A 336 -0.99 -9.16 -3.32
N GLN A 337 -0.46 -8.67 -4.44
CA GLN A 337 0.74 -9.19 -5.07
C GLN A 337 1.96 -9.04 -4.14
N MET A 338 2.16 -7.86 -3.53
CA MET A 338 3.23 -7.65 -2.54
C MET A 338 3.10 -8.62 -1.36
N ARG A 339 1.88 -8.79 -0.84
CA ARG A 339 1.59 -9.80 0.20
C ARG A 339 1.97 -11.21 -0.28
N GLY A 340 1.62 -11.58 -1.50
CA GLY A 340 1.98 -12.87 -2.10
C GLY A 340 3.50 -13.11 -2.13
N VAL A 341 4.28 -12.13 -2.59
CA VAL A 341 5.76 -12.20 -2.62
C VAL A 341 6.32 -12.38 -1.19
N ILE A 342 5.84 -11.59 -0.23
CA ILE A 342 6.28 -11.67 1.17
C ILE A 342 5.97 -13.06 1.76
N ILE A 343 4.75 -13.57 1.57
CA ILE A 343 4.35 -14.87 2.13
C ILE A 343 5.14 -16.01 1.49
N ALA A 344 5.42 -15.95 0.19
CA ALA A 344 6.29 -16.91 -0.49
C ALA A 344 7.71 -16.89 0.11
N PHE A 345 8.29 -15.69 0.30
CA PHE A 345 9.58 -15.53 0.94
C PHE A 345 9.61 -16.14 2.35
N MET A 346 8.64 -15.78 3.20
CA MET A 346 8.63 -16.20 4.60
C MET A 346 8.49 -17.72 4.75
N LYS A 347 7.59 -18.35 3.97
CA LYS A 347 7.39 -19.81 4.00
C LYS A 347 8.64 -20.60 3.60
N LYS A 348 9.51 -20.02 2.77
CA LYS A 348 10.71 -20.69 2.26
C LYS A 348 11.96 -20.39 3.08
N ASN A 349 12.10 -19.16 3.58
CA ASN A 349 13.34 -18.68 4.20
C ASN A 349 13.27 -18.59 5.72
N VAL A 350 12.08 -18.65 6.32
CA VAL A 350 11.91 -18.53 7.78
C VAL A 350 11.36 -19.84 8.33
N GLN A 351 12.23 -20.61 8.98
CA GLN A 351 11.86 -21.90 9.56
C GLN A 351 10.72 -21.74 10.57
N GLY A 352 9.68 -22.56 10.40
CA GLY A 352 8.54 -22.57 11.32
C GLY A 352 7.59 -21.39 11.18
N PHE A 353 7.78 -20.50 10.19
CA PHE A 353 6.86 -19.40 9.94
C PHE A 353 5.42 -19.91 9.72
N GLN A 354 4.49 -19.40 10.53
CA GLN A 354 3.06 -19.67 10.40
C GLN A 354 2.33 -18.43 9.91
N ASN A 355 2.47 -17.34 10.65
CA ASN A 355 1.79 -16.06 10.40
C ASN A 355 2.65 -14.90 10.89
N PHE A 356 2.28 -13.69 10.47
CA PHE A 356 2.78 -12.45 11.04
C PHE A 356 1.94 -12.02 12.24
N ASP A 357 2.56 -11.42 13.25
CA ASP A 357 1.85 -10.67 14.29
C ASP A 357 1.36 -9.33 13.72
N GLN A 358 2.15 -8.76 12.80
CA GLN A 358 1.84 -7.52 12.11
C GLN A 358 2.49 -7.53 10.73
N LEU A 359 1.75 -7.09 9.72
CA LEU A 359 2.25 -6.84 8.38
C LEU A 359 1.54 -5.59 7.85
N THR A 360 2.24 -4.48 7.69
CA THR A 360 1.63 -3.21 7.27
C THR A 360 2.49 -2.48 6.26
N ASN A 361 1.81 -2.00 5.22
CA ASN A 361 2.41 -1.16 4.21
C ASN A 361 2.80 0.22 4.77
N LEU A 362 3.95 0.71 4.34
CA LEU A 362 4.53 2.03 4.63
C LEU A 362 4.45 2.91 3.38
N ASP A 363 4.98 4.14 3.44
CA ASP A 363 5.01 5.00 2.26
C ASP A 363 5.88 4.38 1.15
N GLY A 364 5.29 4.15 -0.02
CA GLY A 364 5.91 3.43 -1.13
C GLY A 364 6.36 4.35 -2.28
N GLY A 365 6.42 3.80 -3.49
CA GLY A 365 6.77 4.52 -4.70
C GLY A 365 8.13 5.22 -4.59
N GLY A 366 8.21 6.43 -5.16
CA GLY A 366 9.41 7.26 -5.09
C GLY A 366 9.84 7.74 -3.70
N SER A 367 9.08 7.44 -2.63
CA SER A 367 9.48 7.72 -1.25
C SER A 367 10.31 6.60 -0.62
N ILE A 368 10.39 5.43 -1.26
CA ILE A 368 11.16 4.31 -0.71
C ILE A 368 12.59 4.75 -0.48
N PHE A 369 13.03 4.55 0.75
CA PHE A 369 14.39 4.72 1.21
C PHE A 369 14.64 3.62 2.23
N VAL A 370 15.64 2.77 2.00
CA VAL A 370 16.11 1.77 2.96
C VAL A 370 17.62 1.75 2.97
N SER A 371 18.20 1.84 4.15
CA SER A 371 19.65 1.79 4.34
C SER A 371 20.02 1.00 5.58
N TRP A 372 21.19 0.39 5.56
CA TRP A 372 21.81 -0.27 6.70
C TRP A 372 23.03 0.52 7.14
N THR A 373 23.18 0.71 8.45
CA THR A 373 24.36 1.32 9.07
C THR A 373 25.02 0.31 9.99
N HIS A 374 26.33 0.11 9.82
CA HIS A 374 27.19 -0.72 10.66
C HIS A 374 28.40 0.08 11.14
N GLY A 375 28.46 0.32 12.46
CA GLY A 375 29.42 1.26 13.02
C GLY A 375 29.20 2.65 12.42
N ASN A 376 30.17 3.16 11.66
CA ASN A 376 30.11 4.47 10.99
C ASN A 376 29.92 4.36 9.47
N VAL A 377 29.67 3.16 8.96
CA VAL A 377 29.53 2.90 7.52
C VAL A 377 28.06 2.66 7.22
N SER A 378 27.51 3.41 6.28
CA SER A 378 26.14 3.25 5.82
C SER A 378 26.11 2.80 4.37
N GLU A 379 25.21 1.89 4.05
CA GLU A 379 24.93 1.39 2.70
C GLU A 379 23.46 1.54 2.34
N MET A 380 23.15 1.94 1.10
CA MET A 380 21.79 1.90 0.58
C MET A 380 21.42 0.47 0.19
N ILE A 381 20.21 0.05 0.57
CA ILE A 381 19.63 -1.22 0.14
C ILE A 381 18.65 -1.00 -1.01
N ALA A 382 17.73 -0.05 -0.83
CA ALA A 382 16.66 0.25 -1.79
C ALA A 382 16.31 1.75 -1.84
N GLN A 383 15.94 2.22 -3.03
CA GLN A 383 15.40 3.55 -3.27
C GLN A 383 14.31 3.50 -4.34
N GLY A 384 13.26 4.29 -4.17
CA GLY A 384 12.17 4.37 -5.15
C GLY A 384 12.59 4.98 -6.48
N ASN A 385 11.97 4.52 -7.57
CA ASN A 385 12.25 4.80 -8.98
C ASN A 385 13.69 4.45 -9.41
N LYS A 386 14.32 3.48 -8.74
CA LYS A 386 15.68 3.02 -9.07
C LYS A 386 15.75 1.58 -9.54
N GLY A 387 14.67 0.81 -9.41
CA GLY A 387 14.67 -0.60 -9.81
C GLY A 387 15.76 -1.39 -9.12
N ASP A 388 16.60 -2.03 -9.92
CA ASP A 388 17.74 -2.84 -9.51
C ASP A 388 19.00 -2.04 -9.17
N GLU A 389 19.08 -0.76 -9.58
CA GLU A 389 20.22 0.10 -9.26
C GLU A 389 20.41 0.21 -7.74
N THR A 390 21.61 -0.13 -7.27
CA THR A 390 22.02 0.20 -5.90
C THR A 390 22.46 1.67 -5.90
N PRO A 391 21.74 2.58 -5.22
CA PRO A 391 22.04 4.00 -5.29
C PRO A 391 23.40 4.32 -4.66
N GLY A 392 24.06 5.35 -5.19
CA GLY A 392 25.25 5.92 -4.56
C GLY A 392 24.97 6.45 -3.14
N MET A 393 26.02 6.54 -2.33
CA MET A 393 25.97 6.97 -0.94
C MET A 393 26.77 8.27 -0.70
N PRO A 394 26.16 9.33 -0.14
CA PRO A 394 24.72 9.49 0.10
C PRO A 394 23.94 9.54 -1.22
N PRO A 395 22.63 9.23 -1.22
CA PRO A 395 21.82 9.41 -2.41
C PRO A 395 21.89 10.88 -2.86
N PRO A 396 22.08 11.17 -4.16
CA PRO A 396 22.28 12.55 -4.62
C PRO A 396 21.06 13.45 -4.35
N HIS A 397 19.87 12.86 -4.29
CA HIS A 397 18.61 13.55 -4.03
C HIS A 397 17.68 12.68 -3.17
N PRO A 398 17.93 12.56 -1.85
CA PRO A 398 17.02 11.81 -1.01
C PRO A 398 15.67 12.52 -0.96
N ARG A 399 14.59 11.77 -1.08
CA ARG A 399 13.27 12.34 -0.86
C ARG A 399 13.10 12.62 0.63
N GLU A 400 12.75 13.85 0.93
CA GLU A 400 12.34 14.27 2.26
C GLU A 400 11.01 13.61 2.66
N VAL A 401 10.96 13.02 3.84
CA VAL A 401 9.75 12.42 4.44
C VAL A 401 9.60 12.94 5.87
N VAL A 402 8.46 12.70 6.53
CA VAL A 402 8.26 13.21 7.90
C VAL A 402 8.93 12.31 8.93
N ASN A 403 8.71 11.01 8.79
CA ASN A 403 9.11 10.01 9.76
C ASN A 403 9.92 8.91 9.08
N PHE A 404 10.88 8.38 9.83
CA PHE A 404 11.58 7.15 9.53
C PHE A 404 11.35 6.15 10.65
N LEU A 405 11.35 4.87 10.30
CA LEU A 405 11.58 3.80 11.25
C LEU A 405 13.09 3.57 11.33
N LYS A 406 13.63 3.65 12.54
CA LYS A 406 14.99 3.22 12.85
C LYS A 406 14.92 1.95 13.67
N ILE A 407 15.47 0.86 13.16
CA ILE A 407 15.46 -0.44 13.82
C ILE A 407 16.90 -0.78 14.21
N SER A 408 17.23 -0.60 15.49
CA SER A 408 18.56 -0.88 16.00
C SER A 408 18.68 -2.34 16.44
N VAL A 409 19.83 -2.96 16.17
CA VAL A 409 20.17 -4.29 16.68
C VAL A 409 21.45 -4.18 17.51
N SER A 410 21.40 -4.74 18.72
CA SER A 410 22.55 -4.83 19.63
C SER A 410 23.27 -6.15 19.52
#